data_AF-A0A7S2DH73-F1
#
_entry.id   AF-A0A7S2DH73-F1
#
_cell.length_a   1.000
_cell.length_b   1.000
_cell.length_c   1.000
_cell.angle_alpha   90.00
_cell.angle_beta   90.00
_cell.angle_gamma   90.00
#
_symmetry.space_group_name_H-M   'P 1'
#
loop_
_entity.id
_entity.type
_entity.pdbx_description
1 polymer ?
#
loop_
_entity_poly.entity_id
_entity_poly.type
_entity_poly.pdbx_seq_one_letter_code
_entity_poly.pdbx_strand_id
1 'polypeptide(L)'
;RVCLLGESMGASAALRFARHATGSVVALVPQIDVRDFSSSYAGRSDFDGAAKVRLRDAIQQAVQQTSAQVVLHVGQDPDDLRQPAYIGAVIQPARHPAHLHHEDAYLHDGSHHEGSSTPFRRLPRVIEHPCEGHALGAGLKARGLLRKIVLGDLLGHSYCLPPA
;
A
#
# COMPACT_ATOMS: atom_id res chain seq x y z
N ARG A 1 2.26 -14.12 13.18
CA ARG A 1 2.26 -13.40 11.90
C ARG A 1 2.61 -11.94 12.19
N VAL A 2 3.55 -11.37 11.44
CA VAL A 2 3.98 -9.96 11.58
C VAL A 2 3.43 -9.19 10.39
N CYS A 3 2.63 -8.17 10.66
CA CYS A 3 2.09 -7.28 9.64
C CYS A 3 2.59 -5.86 9.89
N LEU A 4 2.94 -5.15 8.81
CA LEU A 4 3.41 -3.78 8.86
C LEU A 4 2.36 -2.88 8.20
N LEU A 5 2.04 -1.77 8.85
CA LEU A 5 1.12 -0.76 8.34
C LEU A 5 1.80 0.59 8.47
N GLY A 6 1.68 1.42 7.45
CA GLY A 6 2.11 2.81 7.53
C GLY A 6 1.40 3.69 6.51
N GLU A 7 1.46 5.00 6.77
CA GLU A 7 1.02 6.06 5.89
C GLU A 7 2.18 7.03 5.65
N SER A 8 2.30 7.58 4.43
CA SER A 8 3.32 8.57 4.08
C SER A 8 4.73 8.06 4.39
N MET A 9 5.53 8.78 5.17
CA MET A 9 6.85 8.33 5.62
C MET A 9 6.79 7.01 6.43
N GLY A 10 5.71 6.79 7.20
CA GLY A 10 5.48 5.54 7.90
C GLY A 10 5.27 4.37 6.94
N ALA A 11 4.65 4.60 5.78
CA ALA A 11 4.51 3.62 4.72
C ALA A 11 5.87 3.29 4.08
N SER A 12 6.72 4.30 3.84
CA SER A 12 8.09 4.09 3.39
C SER A 12 8.90 3.26 4.38
N ALA A 13 8.74 3.50 5.68
CA ALA A 13 9.35 2.69 6.73
C ALA A 13 8.83 1.24 6.70
N ALA A 14 7.52 1.04 6.60
CA ALA A 14 6.92 -0.29 6.48
C ALA A 14 7.48 -1.07 5.29
N LEU A 15 7.64 -0.43 4.12
CA LEU A 15 8.26 -1.04 2.94
C LEU A 15 9.76 -1.32 3.14
N ARG A 16 10.51 -0.40 3.77
CA ARG A 16 11.94 -0.59 4.08
C ARG A 16 12.18 -1.80 4.99
N PHE A 17 11.23 -2.12 5.86
CA PHE A 17 11.30 -3.28 6.75
C PHE A 17 10.50 -4.49 6.25
N ALA A 18 10.00 -4.47 5.00
CA ALA A 18 9.14 -5.51 4.46
C ALA A 18 9.73 -6.92 4.54
N ARG A 19 11.05 -7.08 4.45
CA ARG A 19 11.73 -8.38 4.60
C ARG A 19 11.47 -9.09 5.94
N HIS A 20 11.04 -8.35 6.96
CA HIS A 20 10.74 -8.89 8.29
C HIS A 20 9.24 -9.18 8.50
N ALA A 21 8.39 -8.76 7.56
CA ALA A 21 6.97 -9.07 7.60
C ALA A 21 6.75 -10.54 7.22
N THR A 22 5.85 -11.22 7.94
CA THR A 22 5.48 -12.63 7.67
C THR A 22 4.01 -12.79 7.31
N GLY A 23 3.21 -11.72 7.43
CA GLY A 23 1.83 -11.66 6.95
C GLY A 23 1.70 -10.71 5.77
N SER A 24 1.59 -9.42 6.07
CA SER A 24 1.28 -8.37 5.09
C SER A 24 2.03 -7.06 5.37
N VAL A 25 2.20 -6.25 4.32
CA VAL A 25 2.67 -4.87 4.36
C VAL A 25 1.62 -4.02 3.67
N VAL A 26 0.94 -3.16 4.43
CA VAL A 26 -0.05 -2.23 3.91
C VAL A 26 0.53 -0.82 3.96
N ALA A 27 0.73 -0.22 2.80
CA ALA A 27 1.40 1.06 2.64
C ALA A 27 0.44 2.07 2.01
N LEU A 28 0.00 3.06 2.79
CA LEU A 28 -0.82 4.17 2.30
C LEU A 28 0.12 5.30 1.84
N VAL A 29 0.03 5.70 0.57
CA VAL A 29 0.81 6.79 -0.06
C VAL A 29 2.30 6.78 0.30
N PRO A 30 3.02 5.69 0.02
CA PRO A 30 4.44 5.58 0.37
C PRO A 30 5.30 6.50 -0.49
N GLN A 31 6.23 7.22 0.15
CA GLN A 31 7.27 8.00 -0.53
C GLN A 31 8.50 7.10 -0.75
N ILE A 32 8.50 6.34 -1.85
CA ILE A 32 9.56 5.39 -2.20
C ILE A 32 10.78 6.13 -2.74
N ASP A 33 10.57 7.01 -3.70
CA ASP A 33 11.56 7.96 -4.18
C ASP A 33 11.17 9.38 -3.79
N VAL A 34 11.67 9.80 -2.64
CA VAL A 34 11.48 11.14 -2.06
C VAL A 34 11.94 12.29 -2.97
N ARG A 35 12.70 12.01 -4.05
CA ARG A 35 13.10 13.04 -5.03
C ARG A 35 11.93 13.54 -5.87
N ASP A 36 10.86 12.75 -5.99
CA ASP A 36 9.65 13.16 -6.69
C ASP A 36 8.90 14.28 -5.94
N PHE A 37 9.14 14.42 -4.64
CA PHE A 37 8.47 15.37 -3.75
C PHE A 37 9.34 16.61 -3.51
N SER A 38 9.56 17.38 -4.57
CA SER A 38 10.49 18.53 -4.60
C SER A 38 10.20 19.58 -3.51
N SER A 39 8.92 19.87 -3.22
CA SER A 39 8.51 20.86 -2.22
C SER A 39 8.92 20.52 -0.79
N SER A 40 9.10 19.24 -0.48
CA SER A 40 9.32 18.75 0.89
C SER A 40 10.77 18.31 1.13
N TYR A 41 11.48 17.85 0.09
CA TYR A 41 12.80 17.23 0.25
C TYR A 41 13.94 17.96 -0.48
N ALA A 42 13.66 18.92 -1.37
CA ALA A 42 14.72 19.61 -2.12
C ALA A 42 15.63 20.48 -1.23
N GLY A 43 15.09 21.07 -0.15
CA GLY A 43 15.83 21.98 0.73
C GLY A 43 16.62 21.34 1.87
N ARG A 44 16.59 20.00 2.03
CA ARG A 44 17.26 19.32 3.14
C ARG A 44 18.74 19.09 2.87
N SER A 45 19.60 19.87 3.54
CA SER A 45 21.07 19.73 3.46
C SER A 45 21.60 18.45 4.10
N ASP A 46 20.86 17.88 5.06
CA ASP A 46 21.21 16.65 5.78
C ASP A 46 20.76 15.38 5.05
N PHE A 47 20.10 15.53 3.91
CA PHE A 47 19.57 14.42 3.13
C PHE A 47 19.83 14.64 1.63
N ASP A 48 21.09 14.40 1.25
CA ASP A 48 21.58 14.59 -0.11
C ASP A 48 20.96 13.61 -1.13
N GLY A 49 21.23 13.86 -2.42
CA GLY A 49 20.73 13.03 -3.51
C GLY A 49 21.15 11.56 -3.41
N ALA A 50 22.37 11.28 -2.94
CA ALA A 50 22.87 9.92 -2.82
C ALA A 50 22.17 9.15 -1.69
N ALA A 51 21.88 9.80 -0.57
CA ALA A 51 21.11 9.25 0.54
C ALA A 51 19.67 8.94 0.11
N LYS A 52 19.06 9.80 -0.70
CA LYS A 52 17.72 9.58 -1.27
C LYS A 52 17.68 8.37 -2.20
N VAL A 53 18.68 8.21 -3.07
CA VAL A 53 18.84 7.02 -3.92
C VAL A 53 19.02 5.75 -3.07
N ARG A 54 19.90 5.79 -2.07
CA ARG A 54 20.10 4.64 -1.15
C ARG A 54 18.82 4.25 -0.42
N LEU A 55 17.98 5.22 -0.03
CA LEU A 55 16.68 4.93 0.59
C LEU A 55 15.76 4.17 -0.36
N ARG A 56 15.58 4.68 -1.60
CA ARG A 56 14.78 4.03 -2.64
C ARG A 56 15.27 2.61 -2.90
N ASP A 57 16.58 2.43 -3.08
CA ASP A 57 17.18 1.12 -3.39
C ASP A 57 16.99 0.14 -2.23
N ALA A 58 17.10 0.61 -0.98
CA ALA A 58 16.85 -0.21 0.21
C ALA A 58 15.38 -0.62 0.33
N ILE A 59 14.43 0.27 0.01
CA ILE A 59 13.00 -0.05 -0.05
C ILE A 59 12.75 -1.10 -1.13
N GLN A 60 13.26 -0.88 -2.34
CA GLN A 60 13.13 -1.81 -3.45
C GLN A 60 13.68 -3.18 -3.08
N GLN A 61 14.88 -3.26 -2.53
CA GLN A 61 15.49 -4.51 -2.11
C GLN A 61 14.66 -5.22 -1.01
N ALA A 62 14.17 -4.49 -0.01
CA ALA A 62 13.37 -5.06 1.07
C ALA A 62 12.04 -5.64 0.58
N VAL A 63 11.35 -4.93 -0.32
CA VAL A 63 10.12 -5.42 -0.98
C VAL A 63 10.43 -6.64 -1.85
N GLN A 64 11.56 -6.63 -2.53
CA GLN A 64 11.99 -7.73 -3.39
C GLN A 64 12.36 -9.02 -2.63
N GLN A 65 12.74 -8.90 -1.36
CA GLN A 65 13.14 -10.00 -0.48
C GLN A 65 12.01 -10.51 0.43
N THR A 66 10.88 -9.80 0.50
CA THR A 66 9.78 -10.20 1.37
C THR A 66 8.99 -11.37 0.78
N SER A 67 8.51 -12.25 1.65
CA SER A 67 7.47 -13.24 1.33
C SER A 67 6.06 -12.76 1.71
N ALA A 68 5.95 -11.61 2.37
CA ALA A 68 4.67 -11.03 2.77
C ALA A 68 3.89 -10.50 1.56
N GLN A 69 2.57 -10.43 1.69
CA GLN A 69 1.75 -9.69 0.73
C GLN A 69 2.01 -8.19 0.88
N VAL A 70 2.34 -7.50 -0.21
CA VAL A 70 2.53 -6.05 -0.21
C VAL A 70 1.38 -5.39 -0.96
N VAL A 71 0.65 -4.49 -0.29
CA VAL A 71 -0.44 -3.71 -0.86
C VAL A 71 -0.15 -2.22 -0.67
N LEU A 72 -0.14 -1.50 -1.78
CA LEU A 72 0.04 -0.05 -1.83
C LEU A 72 -1.33 0.57 -2.10
N HIS A 73 -1.68 1.60 -1.34
CA HIS A 73 -2.84 2.42 -1.61
C HIS A 73 -2.34 3.81 -2.00
N VAL A 74 -2.76 4.31 -3.15
CA VAL A 74 -2.32 5.61 -3.67
C VAL A 74 -3.51 6.51 -3.96
N GLY A 75 -3.33 7.82 -3.80
CA GLY A 75 -4.28 8.82 -4.27
C GLY A 75 -4.09 9.14 -5.75
N GLN A 76 -4.68 10.25 -6.20
CA GLN A 76 -4.59 10.72 -7.59
C GLN A 76 -3.43 11.69 -7.84
N ASP A 77 -2.64 12.00 -6.81
CA ASP A 77 -1.55 12.97 -6.95
C ASP A 77 -0.46 12.39 -7.87
N PRO A 78 0.03 13.15 -8.86
CA PRO A 78 1.01 12.64 -9.83
C PRO A 78 2.30 12.10 -9.19
N ASP A 79 2.72 12.67 -8.06
CA ASP A 79 3.90 12.24 -7.33
C ASP A 79 3.68 10.84 -6.72
N ASP A 80 2.49 10.59 -6.17
CA ASP A 80 2.12 9.30 -5.58
C ASP A 80 1.93 8.21 -6.63
N LEU A 81 1.32 8.55 -7.77
CA LEU A 81 1.12 7.62 -8.89
C LEU A 81 2.44 7.12 -9.51
N ARG A 82 3.53 7.88 -9.36
CA ARG A 82 4.87 7.47 -9.80
C ARG A 82 5.54 6.47 -8.86
N GLN A 83 5.20 6.49 -7.56
CA GLN A 83 5.91 5.72 -6.53
C GLN A 83 5.90 4.19 -6.77
N PRO A 84 4.79 3.56 -7.15
CA PRO A 84 4.75 2.10 -7.30
C PRO A 84 5.70 1.55 -8.38
N ALA A 85 6.06 2.36 -9.38
CA ALA A 85 6.97 1.95 -10.46
C ALA A 85 8.37 1.61 -9.94
N TYR A 86 8.85 2.28 -8.89
CA TYR A 86 10.19 2.03 -8.32
C TYR A 86 10.36 0.65 -7.66
N ILE A 87 9.26 -0.04 -7.36
CA ILE A 87 9.29 -1.39 -6.77
C ILE A 87 8.70 -2.45 -7.72
N GLY A 88 8.45 -2.09 -8.98
CA GLY A 88 7.87 -3.00 -9.98
C GLY A 88 6.45 -3.45 -9.63
N ALA A 89 5.67 -2.58 -8.96
CA ALA A 89 4.30 -2.89 -8.59
C ALA A 89 3.37 -2.96 -9.80
N VAL A 90 2.33 -3.79 -9.71
CA VAL A 90 1.29 -3.87 -10.73
C VAL A 90 0.08 -3.10 -10.26
N ILE A 91 -0.34 -2.12 -11.07
CA ILE A 91 -1.58 -1.40 -10.86
C ILE A 91 -2.73 -2.36 -11.09
N GLN A 92 -3.51 -2.61 -10.04
CA GLN A 92 -4.78 -3.29 -10.18
C GLN A 92 -5.87 -2.22 -10.17
N PRO A 93 -6.78 -2.20 -11.16
CA PRO A 93 -7.92 -1.32 -11.10
C PRO A 93 -8.66 -1.61 -9.80
N ALA A 94 -8.91 -0.56 -9.01
CA ALA A 94 -9.57 -0.72 -7.74
C ALA A 94 -10.92 -1.38 -7.97
N ARG A 95 -11.08 -2.63 -7.51
CA ARG A 95 -12.40 -3.26 -7.37
C ARG A 95 -13.10 -2.66 -6.15
N HIS A 96 -13.26 -1.34 -6.14
CA HIS A 96 -14.20 -0.71 -5.23
C HIS A 96 -15.57 -0.90 -5.86
N PRO A 97 -16.52 -1.59 -5.19
CA PRO A 97 -17.89 -1.58 -5.67
C PRO A 97 -18.35 -0.13 -5.68
N ALA A 98 -18.59 0.41 -6.88
CA ALA A 98 -19.02 1.79 -7.10
C ALA A 98 -20.41 2.10 -6.51
N HIS A 99 -21.00 1.16 -5.79
CA HIS A 99 -22.29 1.26 -5.13
C HIS A 99 -22.20 0.62 -3.73
N LEU A 100 -21.60 1.33 -2.77
CA LEU A 100 -21.94 1.11 -1.36
C LEU A 100 -23.02 2.12 -0.98
N HIS A 101 -24.20 1.93 -1.57
CA HIS A 101 -25.42 2.36 -0.90
C HIS A 101 -25.60 1.48 0.34
N HIS A 102 -26.16 2.08 1.39
CA HIS A 102 -26.69 1.35 2.53
C HIS A 102 -27.50 0.14 2.05
N GLU A 103 -27.24 -1.01 2.66
CA GLU A 103 -27.96 -2.27 2.46
C GLU A 103 -27.70 -2.91 1.09
N ASP A 104 -26.76 -3.87 1.04
CA ASP A 104 -27.07 -5.22 0.55
C ASP A 104 -25.84 -6.13 0.52
N ALA A 105 -26.13 -7.41 0.74
CA ALA A 105 -25.24 -8.53 0.87
C ALA A 105 -24.28 -8.69 -0.31
N TYR A 106 -23.02 -9.03 -0.04
CA TYR A 106 -22.13 -9.60 -1.06
C TYR A 106 -21.65 -10.98 -0.65
N LEU A 107 -22.06 -11.91 -1.50
CA LEU A 107 -21.82 -13.35 -1.52
C LEU A 107 -20.34 -13.71 -1.50
N HIS A 108 -20.07 -14.86 -0.87
CA HIS A 108 -18.83 -15.62 -0.93
C HIS A 108 -18.21 -15.65 -2.33
N ASP A 109 -16.95 -15.22 -2.45
CA ASP A 109 -16.01 -15.81 -3.40
C ASP A 109 -15.04 -16.70 -2.61
N GLY A 110 -15.42 -17.97 -2.51
CA GLY A 110 -14.65 -19.04 -1.90
C GLY A 110 -13.61 -19.62 -2.85
N SER A 111 -12.79 -18.79 -3.50
CA SER A 111 -11.66 -19.28 -4.28
C SER A 111 -10.47 -19.58 -3.36
N HIS A 112 -10.54 -20.75 -2.72
CA HIS A 112 -9.36 -21.47 -2.24
C HIS A 112 -8.47 -21.80 -3.44
N HIS A 113 -7.48 -20.95 -3.73
CA HIS A 113 -6.35 -21.35 -4.56
C HIS A 113 -5.41 -22.21 -3.73
N GLU A 114 -5.74 -23.50 -3.65
CA GLU A 114 -4.76 -24.55 -3.39
C GLU A 114 -3.85 -24.71 -4.62
N GLY A 115 -2.55 -24.87 -4.38
CA GLY A 115 -1.63 -25.53 -5.31
C GLY A 115 -1.02 -24.68 -6.43
N SER A 116 0.05 -23.95 -6.11
CA SER A 116 1.21 -23.85 -7.02
C SER A 116 2.47 -23.53 -6.22
N SER A 117 3.35 -24.52 -6.09
CA SER A 117 4.63 -24.50 -5.37
C SER A 117 5.79 -23.93 -6.20
N THR A 118 5.50 -23.02 -7.12
CA THR A 118 6.54 -22.22 -7.78
C THR A 118 6.65 -20.87 -7.07
N PRO A 119 7.86 -20.39 -6.72
CA PRO A 119 8.03 -19.09 -6.08
C PRO A 119 7.88 -18.01 -7.14
N PHE A 120 6.67 -17.87 -7.70
CA PHE A 120 6.32 -16.66 -8.42
C PHE A 120 6.40 -15.52 -7.41
N ARG A 121 7.41 -14.67 -7.60
CA ARG A 121 7.60 -13.44 -6.85
C ARG A 121 6.28 -12.68 -6.89
N ARG A 122 5.58 -12.61 -5.76
CA ARG A 122 4.31 -11.87 -5.68
C ARG A 122 4.63 -10.40 -5.83
N LEU A 123 4.26 -9.83 -6.97
CA LEU A 123 4.44 -8.41 -7.23
C LEU A 123 3.56 -7.61 -6.25
N PRO A 124 4.03 -6.45 -5.77
CA PRO A 124 3.20 -5.57 -4.97
C PRO A 124 1.93 -5.19 -5.72
N ARG A 125 0.78 -5.26 -5.04
CA ARG A 125 -0.51 -4.81 -5.56
C ARG A 125 -0.68 -3.32 -5.29
N VAL A 126 -1.16 -2.55 -6.27
CA VAL A 126 -1.55 -1.15 -6.07
C VAL A 126 -3.07 -1.01 -6.15
N ILE A 127 -3.65 -0.22 -5.24
CA ILE A 127 -5.05 0.16 -5.23
C ILE A 127 -5.12 1.69 -5.27
N GLU A 128 -5.70 2.23 -6.33
CA GLU A 128 -5.92 3.66 -6.50
C GLU A 128 -7.22 4.10 -5.84
N HIS A 129 -7.23 5.30 -5.23
CA HIS A 129 -8.40 5.87 -4.61
C HIS A 129 -8.73 7.24 -5.23
N PRO A 130 -10.02 7.57 -5.41
CA PRO A 130 -10.44 8.87 -5.94
C PRO A 130 -10.41 9.93 -4.81
N CYS A 131 -9.21 10.28 -4.37
CA CYS A 131 -8.91 11.31 -3.38
C CYS A 131 -7.46 11.76 -3.51
N GLU A 132 -7.15 12.94 -2.97
CA GLU A 132 -5.78 13.43 -2.83
C GLU A 132 -4.95 12.45 -2.00
N GLY A 133 -3.71 12.24 -2.43
CA GLY A 133 -2.87 11.19 -1.86
C GLY A 133 -2.30 11.56 -0.50
N HIS A 134 -1.93 12.83 -0.28
CA HIS A 134 -1.38 13.29 1.00
C HIS A 134 -2.31 13.02 2.21
N ALA A 135 -3.63 12.93 1.99
CA ALA A 135 -4.66 12.77 3.00
C ALA A 135 -5.42 11.45 2.87
N LEU A 136 -4.86 10.44 2.18
CA LEU A 136 -5.57 9.20 1.87
C LEU A 136 -6.17 8.52 3.11
N GLY A 137 -5.39 8.36 4.19
CA GLY A 137 -5.87 7.74 5.42
C GLY A 137 -7.04 8.54 6.04
N ALA A 138 -6.92 9.86 6.07
CA ALA A 138 -7.98 10.75 6.56
C ALA A 138 -9.23 10.71 5.66
N GLY A 139 -9.07 10.73 4.34
CA GLY A 139 -10.17 10.63 3.38
C GLY A 139 -10.92 9.30 3.47
N LEU A 140 -10.19 8.19 3.58
CA LEU A 140 -10.77 6.87 3.82
C LEU A 140 -11.48 6.79 5.17
N LYS A 141 -10.95 7.44 6.20
CA LYS A 141 -11.57 7.49 7.53
C LYS A 141 -12.88 8.29 7.51
N ALA A 142 -12.89 9.46 6.87
CA ALA A 142 -14.08 10.30 6.73
C ALA A 142 -15.22 9.58 5.99
N ARG A 143 -14.88 8.66 5.07
CA ARG A 143 -15.84 7.81 4.35
C ARG A 143 -16.22 6.52 5.09
N GLY A 144 -15.69 6.27 6.28
CA GLY A 144 -15.92 5.03 7.03
C GLY A 144 -15.26 3.77 6.42
N LEU A 145 -14.35 3.94 5.45
CA LEU A 145 -13.76 2.84 4.68
C LEU A 145 -12.41 2.36 5.22
N LEU A 146 -11.67 3.22 5.94
CA LEU A 146 -10.29 2.95 6.35
C LEU A 146 -10.15 1.62 7.09
N ARG A 147 -10.97 1.39 8.13
CA ARG A 147 -10.90 0.19 8.96
C ARG A 147 -11.17 -1.08 8.12
N LYS A 148 -12.18 -1.04 7.25
CA LYS A 148 -12.56 -2.18 6.40
C LYS A 148 -11.42 -2.54 5.44
N ILE A 149 -10.87 -1.55 4.76
CA ILE A 149 -9.77 -1.72 3.80
C ILE A 149 -8.53 -2.27 4.50
N VAL A 150 -8.06 -1.57 5.54
CA VAL A 150 -6.84 -1.95 6.25
C VAL A 150 -6.96 -3.35 6.86
N LEU A 151 -8.09 -3.70 7.50
CA LEU A 151 -8.26 -5.05 8.05
C LEU A 151 -8.36 -6.11 6.96
N GLY A 152 -9.02 -5.81 5.84
CA GLY A 152 -9.09 -6.72 4.69
C GLY A 152 -7.71 -7.05 4.14
N ASP A 153 -6.88 -6.03 3.94
CA ASP A 153 -5.52 -6.20 3.42
C ASP A 153 -4.55 -6.79 4.46
N LEU A 154 -4.74 -6.49 5.75
CA LEU A 154 -3.88 -7.03 6.80
C LEU A 154 -4.14 -8.51 7.08
N LEU A 155 -5.40 -8.93 7.08
CA LEU A 155 -5.83 -10.23 7.60
C LEU A 155 -6.30 -11.21 6.51
N GLY A 156 -6.50 -10.73 5.28
CA GLY A 156 -6.89 -11.58 4.14
C GLY A 156 -8.35 -12.04 4.16
N HIS A 157 -9.20 -11.39 4.95
CA HIS A 157 -10.63 -11.70 5.06
C HIS A 157 -11.49 -10.43 4.96
N SER A 158 -12.65 -10.54 4.33
CA SER A 158 -13.65 -9.46 4.32
C SER A 158 -14.34 -9.38 5.68
N TYR A 159 -14.24 -8.23 6.35
CA TYR A 159 -14.94 -7.99 7.62
C TYR A 159 -16.25 -7.24 7.38
N CYS A 160 -17.35 -7.82 7.85
CA CYS A 160 -18.57 -7.06 8.14
C CYS A 160 -18.31 -6.30 9.44
N LEU A 161 -18.04 -5.00 9.33
CA LEU A 161 -17.96 -4.13 10.50
C LEU A 161 -19.38 -3.80 10.96
N PRO A 162 -19.65 -3.77 12.28
CA PRO A 162 -20.93 -3.26 12.78
C PRO A 162 -21.13 -1.80 12.35
N PRO A 163 -22.38 -1.35 12.18
CA PRO A 163 -22.68 0.04 11.86
C PRO A 163 -22.06 0.98 12.90
N ALA A 164 -21.58 2.13 12.43
CA ALA A 164 -20.89 3.14 13.22
C ALA A 164 -21.82 3.86 14.20
#